data_AF-A0A849D6P6-F1
#
_entry.id   AF-A0A849D6P6-F1
#
_cell.length_a   1.000
_cell.length_b   1.000
_cell.length_c   1.000
_cell.angle_alpha   90.00
_cell.angle_beta   90.00
_cell.angle_gamma   90.00
#
_symmetry.space_group_name_H-M   'P 1'
#
loop_
_entity.id
_entity.type
_entity.pdbx_description
1 polymer ?
#
loop_
_entity_poly.entity_id
_entity_poly.type
_entity_poly.pdbx_seq_one_letter_code
_entity_poly.pdbx_strand_id
1 'polypeptide(L)'
;MSKVKYYYDPDTLSYRKIEPKKSRKYRNIFLFIVGSAIFGTLGHIFLLNTNILNTPRELSLQREVKNFDLQFELLNKKLEQMEYVLANIEDRDNNIYRLYFEANPIPEEQRRAGFGGVNRYRSLEGFNNSEMIIATSKRLDIIQKELVIQSRSLDEIAKMAEEKEKLLQAIPAIQPINNEELTRMASGFGWRSDPFTKARKMHWGMDFTAPRGTPIYAAGDGVVKRADNSASGFGKHIRIDHGYGYVTIYAHLSKYNVKRRQKVKRGDLIGFVGSTGRSEAPHLHYEVRKDGKRIDPINFYYGSLTAEEFANMLKIAKQENQSLD
;
A
#
# COMPACT_ATOMS: atom_id res chain seq x y z
N MET A 1 -2.74 97.68 38.62
CA MET A 1 -1.47 98.45 38.50
C MET A 1 -0.31 97.48 38.35
N SER A 2 0.51 97.59 37.30
CA SER A 2 1.65 96.69 37.07
C SER A 2 2.81 97.04 38.02
N LYS A 3 3.32 96.06 38.79
CA LYS A 3 4.52 96.23 39.64
C LYS A 3 5.74 96.54 38.76
N VAL A 4 6.20 97.79 38.78
CA VAL A 4 7.40 98.22 38.05
C VAL A 4 8.63 97.87 38.90
N LYS A 5 9.58 97.12 38.33
CA LYS A 5 10.84 96.76 39.01
C LYS A 5 11.93 97.77 38.67
N TYR A 6 12.63 98.24 39.69
CA TYR A 6 13.76 99.16 39.59
C TYR A 6 15.03 98.42 40.01
N TYR A 7 16.17 98.74 39.40
CA TYR A 7 17.47 98.34 39.93
C TYR A 7 18.21 99.58 40.42
N TYR A 8 18.95 99.45 41.52
CA TYR A 8 19.79 100.52 42.03
C TYR A 8 21.07 100.56 41.20
N ASP A 9 21.33 101.69 40.56
CA ASP A 9 22.54 101.90 39.78
C ASP A 9 23.61 102.56 40.67
N PRO A 10 24.63 101.82 41.12
CA PRO A 10 25.59 102.30 42.12
C PRO A 10 26.45 103.46 41.62
N ASP A 11 26.61 103.63 40.30
CA ASP A 11 27.43 104.70 39.72
C ASP A 11 26.66 106.03 39.61
N THR A 12 25.33 105.99 39.56
CA THR A 12 24.48 107.19 39.49
C THR A 12 23.61 107.40 40.73
N LEU A 13 23.79 106.57 41.76
CA LEU A 13 23.05 106.56 43.04
C LEU A 13 21.52 106.69 42.86
N SER A 14 20.97 106.13 41.78
CA SER A 14 19.57 106.32 41.41
C SER A 14 18.87 105.01 41.05
N TYR A 15 17.59 104.89 41.42
CA TYR A 15 16.76 103.74 41.05
C TYR A 15 16.29 103.89 39.61
N ARG A 16 16.86 103.11 38.69
CA ARG A 16 16.48 103.12 37.27
C ARG A 16 15.43 102.05 37.00
N LYS A 17 14.42 102.41 36.22
CA LYS A 17 13.35 101.52 35.79
C LYS A 17 13.94 100.44 34.88
N ILE A 18 13.68 99.16 35.19
CA ILE A 18 14.06 98.06 34.30
C ILE A 18 13.13 98.11 33.09
N GLU A 19 13.58 98.70 31.99
CA GLU A 19 12.85 98.63 30.74
C GLU A 19 13.06 97.25 30.09
N PRO A 20 11.99 96.48 29.84
CA PRO A 20 12.12 95.19 29.21
C PRO A 20 12.61 95.36 27.77
N LYS A 21 13.90 95.08 27.51
CA LYS A 21 14.44 95.04 26.14
C LYS A 21 13.66 94.02 25.31
N LYS A 22 13.01 94.47 24.22
CA LYS A 22 12.25 93.61 23.30
C LYS A 22 13.07 92.39 22.83
N SER A 23 14.37 92.58 22.56
CA SER A 23 15.32 91.51 22.22
C SER A 23 15.39 90.37 23.26
N ARG A 24 15.34 90.68 24.56
CA ARG A 24 15.38 89.65 25.62
C ARG A 24 14.08 88.85 25.66
N LYS A 25 12.94 89.47 25.34
CA LYS A 25 11.64 88.79 25.20
C LYS A 25 11.66 87.82 24.00
N TYR A 26 12.13 88.26 22.83
CA TYR A 26 12.24 87.39 21.65
C TYR A 26 13.24 86.24 21.84
N ARG A 27 14.40 86.49 22.48
CA ARG A 27 15.38 85.43 22.79
C ARG A 27 14.81 84.36 23.72
N ASN A 28 14.09 84.75 24.76
CA ASN A 28 13.49 83.79 25.69
C ASN A 28 12.37 82.98 25.02
N ILE A 29 11.56 83.61 24.15
CA ILE A 29 10.57 82.90 23.33
C ILE A 29 11.25 81.90 22.40
N PHE A 30 12.34 82.31 21.74
CA PHE A 30 13.10 81.43 20.85
C PHE A 30 13.71 80.24 21.60
N LEU A 31 14.36 80.46 22.75
CA LEU A 31 14.91 79.39 23.58
C LEU A 31 13.83 78.43 24.10
N PHE A 32 12.64 78.94 24.43
CA PHE A 32 11.52 78.10 24.82
C PHE A 32 11.03 77.21 23.66
N ILE A 33 10.90 77.76 22.45
CA ILE A 33 10.52 76.99 21.26
C ILE A 33 11.57 75.91 20.94
N VAL A 34 12.85 76.26 20.98
CA VAL A 34 13.94 75.30 20.72
C VAL A 34 13.99 74.22 21.80
N GLY A 35 13.88 74.58 23.07
CA GLY A 35 13.85 73.62 24.18
C GLY A 35 12.65 72.69 24.11
N SER A 36 11.47 73.21 23.79
CA SER A 36 10.25 72.41 23.60
C SER A 36 10.35 71.49 22.39
N ALA A 37 10.97 71.95 21.29
CA ALA A 37 11.22 71.11 20.11
C ALA A 37 12.17 69.95 20.45
N ILE A 38 13.29 70.23 21.13
CA ILE A 38 14.26 69.20 21.55
C ILE A 38 13.59 68.18 22.48
N PHE A 39 12.85 68.65 23.49
CA PHE A 39 12.14 67.76 24.42
C PHE A 39 11.07 66.92 23.71
N GLY A 40 10.33 67.52 22.77
CA GLY A 40 9.35 66.81 21.93
C GLY A 40 10.01 65.75 21.06
N THR A 41 11.14 66.06 20.42
CA THR A 41 11.90 65.07 19.62
C THR A 41 12.47 63.94 20.47
N LEU A 42 13.04 64.23 21.64
CA LEU A 42 13.56 63.21 22.54
C LEU A 42 12.45 62.32 23.11
N GLY A 43 11.32 62.92 23.50
CA GLY A 43 10.14 62.18 23.94
C GLY A 43 9.55 61.30 22.83
N HIS A 44 9.53 61.79 21.59
CA HIS A 44 9.07 61.00 20.45
C HIS A 44 10.01 59.81 20.15
N ILE A 45 11.32 60.03 20.14
CA ILE A 45 12.31 58.95 19.94
C ILE A 45 12.20 57.93 21.08
N PHE A 46 12.01 58.38 22.32
CA PHE A 46 11.81 57.51 23.46
C PHE A 46 10.54 56.66 23.31
N LEU A 47 9.43 57.26 22.88
CA LEU A 47 8.16 56.54 22.64
C LEU A 47 8.24 55.55 21.47
N LEU A 48 9.00 55.86 20.42
CA LEU A 48 9.21 54.94 19.29
C LEU A 48 10.07 53.72 19.66
N ASN A 49 10.98 53.87 20.64
CA ASN A 49 11.88 52.81 21.08
C ASN A 49 11.41 52.08 22.34
N THR A 50 10.27 52.46 22.94
CA THR A 50 9.77 51.84 24.17
C THR A 50 8.33 51.39 24.01
N ASN A 51 8.04 50.16 24.46
CA ASN A 51 6.70 49.56 24.37
C ASN A 51 5.72 50.08 25.44
N ILE A 52 5.92 51.30 25.93
CA ILE A 52 5.13 51.87 27.04
C ILE A 52 3.74 52.29 26.54
N LEU A 53 3.63 52.71 25.27
CA LEU A 53 2.38 53.13 24.64
C LEU A 53 2.24 52.49 23.25
N ASN A 54 1.61 51.31 23.20
CA ASN A 54 1.34 50.63 21.93
C ASN A 54 0.03 51.13 21.30
N THR A 55 0.01 51.28 19.98
CA THR A 55 -1.23 51.64 19.27
C THR A 55 -2.19 50.44 19.17
N PRO A 56 -3.51 50.65 19.05
CA PRO A 56 -4.46 49.55 18.84
C PRO A 56 -4.11 48.69 17.60
N ARG A 57 -3.57 49.32 16.55
CA ARG A 57 -3.10 48.65 15.33
C ARG A 57 -1.91 47.73 15.62
N GLU A 58 -0.94 48.20 16.38
CA GLU A 58 0.24 47.41 16.75
C GLU A 58 -0.12 46.21 17.63
N LEU A 59 -1.02 46.39 18.60
CA LEU A 59 -1.57 45.28 19.39
C LEU A 59 -2.33 44.27 18.52
N SER A 60 -3.09 44.74 17.52
CA SER A 60 -3.77 43.84 16.58
C SER A 60 -2.78 43.04 15.72
N LEU A 61 -1.72 43.69 15.22
CA LEU A 61 -0.66 43.04 14.44
C LEU A 61 0.11 42.02 15.29
N GLN A 62 0.43 42.34 16.54
CA GLN A 62 1.08 41.39 17.45
C GLN A 62 0.20 40.16 17.72
N ARG A 63 -1.13 40.35 17.86
CA ARG A 63 -2.07 39.23 17.99
C ARG A 63 -2.13 38.39 16.72
N GLU A 64 -2.12 39.03 15.56
CA GLU A 64 -2.13 38.35 14.26
C GLU A 64 -0.86 37.52 14.05
N VAL A 65 0.32 38.07 14.35
CA VAL A 65 1.59 37.34 14.30
C VAL A 65 1.56 36.12 15.24
N LYS A 66 1.13 36.30 16.51
CA LYS A 66 0.98 35.18 17.45
C LYS A 66 0.01 34.11 16.95
N ASN A 67 -1.06 34.50 16.25
CA ASN A 67 -2.00 33.56 15.66
C ASN A 67 -1.35 32.78 14.51
N PHE A 68 -0.56 33.44 13.66
CA PHE A 68 0.20 32.76 12.60
C PHE A 68 1.24 31.79 13.18
N ASP A 69 1.94 32.16 14.25
CA ASP A 69 2.88 31.26 14.93
C ASP A 69 2.18 29.98 15.42
N LEU A 70 1.01 30.12 16.06
CA LEU A 70 0.20 28.99 16.50
C LEU A 70 -0.27 28.12 15.32
N GLN A 71 -0.74 28.75 14.24
CA GLN A 71 -1.15 28.02 13.02
C GLN A 71 0.01 27.24 12.41
N PHE A 72 1.21 27.82 12.43
CA PHE A 72 2.41 27.19 11.92
C PHE A 72 2.84 25.99 12.78
N GLU A 73 2.78 26.12 14.11
CA GLU A 73 3.02 25.01 15.03
C GLU A 73 2.05 23.85 14.79
N LEU A 74 0.76 24.14 14.64
CA LEU A 74 -0.26 23.14 14.30
C LEU A 74 -0.01 22.49 12.94
N LEU A 75 0.45 23.25 11.95
CA LEU A 75 0.81 22.73 10.64
C LEU A 75 1.98 21.75 10.73
N ASN A 76 3.05 22.10 11.46
CA ASN A 76 4.18 21.21 11.66
C ASN A 76 3.78 19.92 12.38
N LYS A 77 2.95 20.01 13.42
CA LYS A 77 2.43 18.83 14.11
C LYS A 77 1.62 17.92 13.16
N LYS A 78 0.87 18.49 12.23
CA LYS A 78 0.17 17.72 11.20
C LYS A 78 1.13 17.06 10.21
N LEU A 79 2.21 17.74 9.82
CA LEU A 79 3.25 17.16 8.96
C LEU A 79 3.94 15.98 9.65
N GLU A 80 4.30 16.12 10.93
CA GLU A 80 4.87 15.02 11.72
C GLU A 80 3.92 13.81 11.80
N GLN A 81 2.62 14.06 11.96
CA GLN A 81 1.61 12.99 11.90
C GLN A 81 1.55 12.32 10.53
N MET A 82 1.65 13.08 9.43
CA MET A 82 1.69 12.52 8.08
C MET A 82 2.94 11.68 7.85
N GLU A 83 4.11 12.16 8.29
CA GLU A 83 5.38 11.43 8.23
C GLU A 83 5.27 10.10 9.00
N TYR A 84 4.70 10.13 10.22
CA TYR A 84 4.50 8.92 11.01
C TYR A 84 3.56 7.92 10.32
N VAL A 85 2.43 8.38 9.78
CA VAL A 85 1.49 7.50 9.07
C VAL A 85 2.14 6.92 7.82
N LEU A 86 2.85 7.74 7.06
CA LEU A 86 3.52 7.32 5.83
C LEU A 86 4.59 6.27 6.14
N ALA A 87 5.43 6.49 7.15
CA ALA A 87 6.43 5.51 7.60
C ALA A 87 5.79 4.16 7.97
N ASN A 88 4.65 4.15 8.66
CA ASN A 88 3.94 2.91 8.98
C ASN A 88 3.39 2.21 7.72
N ILE A 89 2.91 2.97 6.73
CA ILE A 89 2.43 2.40 5.46
C ILE A 89 3.61 1.81 4.68
N GLU A 90 4.73 2.51 4.61
CA GLU A 90 5.95 2.04 3.96
C GLU A 90 6.51 0.77 4.61
N ASP A 91 6.50 0.71 5.95
CA ASP A 91 6.88 -0.48 6.71
C ASP A 91 5.97 -1.66 6.36
N ARG A 92 4.65 -1.44 6.37
CA ARG A 92 3.67 -2.48 6.03
C ARG A 92 3.80 -2.95 4.57
N ASP A 93 4.07 -2.03 3.65
CA ASP A 93 4.33 -2.33 2.25
C ASP A 93 5.53 -3.27 2.11
N ASN A 94 6.68 -2.90 2.68
CA ASN A 94 7.91 -3.71 2.57
C ASN A 94 7.81 -5.03 3.35
N ASN A 95 7.30 -5.01 4.58
CA ASN A 95 7.40 -6.13 5.51
C ASN A 95 6.21 -7.08 5.46
N ILE A 96 5.03 -6.62 5.00
CA ILE A 96 3.83 -7.46 4.92
C ILE A 96 3.51 -7.76 3.46
N TYR A 97 3.21 -6.72 2.67
CA TYR A 97 2.67 -6.94 1.33
C TYR A 97 3.72 -7.50 0.37
N ARG A 98 4.88 -6.85 0.26
CA ARG A 98 5.96 -7.30 -0.63
C ARG A 98 6.52 -8.65 -0.21
N LEU A 99 6.63 -8.92 1.09
CA LEU A 99 6.99 -10.24 1.59
C LEU A 99 5.97 -11.31 1.17
N TYR A 100 4.67 -11.05 1.37
CA TYR A 100 3.60 -11.99 1.00
C TYR A 100 3.55 -12.30 -0.50
N PHE A 101 3.83 -11.30 -1.34
CA PHE A 101 3.88 -11.43 -2.79
C PHE A 101 5.28 -11.76 -3.34
N GLU A 102 6.26 -12.04 -2.46
CA GLU A 102 7.64 -12.37 -2.84
C GLU A 102 8.32 -11.30 -3.72
N ALA A 103 7.94 -10.03 -3.53
CA ALA A 103 8.47 -8.86 -4.23
C ALA A 103 9.61 -8.21 -3.45
N ASN A 104 10.53 -7.55 -4.17
CA ASN A 104 11.64 -6.81 -3.54
C ASN A 104 11.11 -5.57 -2.79
N PRO A 105 11.65 -5.25 -1.61
CA PRO A 105 11.32 -4.02 -0.90
C PRO A 105 11.79 -2.80 -1.68
N ILE A 106 11.08 -1.68 -1.52
CA ILE A 106 11.52 -0.40 -2.08
C ILE A 106 12.59 0.19 -1.15
N PRO A 107 13.80 0.52 -1.67
CA PRO A 107 14.86 1.15 -0.88
C PRO A 107 14.47 2.55 -0.40
N GLU A 108 14.96 2.94 0.78
CA GLU A 108 14.71 4.26 1.37
C GLU A 108 15.26 5.39 0.49
N GLU A 109 16.37 5.14 -0.22
CA GLU A 109 16.97 6.08 -1.17
C GLU A 109 16.03 6.37 -2.34
N GLN A 110 15.27 5.36 -2.78
CA GLN A 110 14.28 5.55 -3.84
C GLN A 110 13.10 6.38 -3.34
N ARG A 111 12.68 6.19 -2.09
CA ARG A 111 11.59 6.96 -1.45
C ARG A 111 11.98 8.42 -1.21
N ARG A 112 13.18 8.63 -0.69
CA ARG A 112 13.72 9.95 -0.32
C ARG A 112 14.52 10.64 -1.42
N ALA A 113 14.57 10.07 -2.62
CA ALA A 113 15.32 10.63 -3.73
C ALA A 113 15.00 12.13 -3.90
N GLY A 114 16.02 12.96 -3.66
CA GLY A 114 15.88 14.42 -3.62
C GLY A 114 15.49 15.03 -4.96
N PHE A 115 15.23 16.34 -4.98
CA PHE A 115 15.14 17.10 -6.23
C PHE A 115 16.52 17.67 -6.52
N GLY A 116 17.27 17.05 -7.44
CA GLY A 116 18.57 17.57 -7.85
C GLY A 116 18.47 18.88 -8.63
N GLY A 117 19.52 19.71 -8.52
CA GLY A 117 19.94 20.62 -9.60
C GLY A 117 19.41 22.05 -9.62
N VAL A 118 18.42 22.44 -8.79
CA VAL A 118 17.91 23.83 -8.80
C VAL A 118 17.49 24.27 -7.39
N ASN A 119 17.89 25.49 -6.97
CA ASN A 119 17.37 26.08 -5.73
C ASN A 119 15.91 26.50 -5.92
N ARG A 120 14.99 25.55 -5.67
CA ARG A 120 13.54 25.72 -5.78
C ARG A 120 12.96 26.71 -4.77
N TYR A 121 13.70 27.00 -3.71
CA TYR A 121 13.24 27.83 -2.60
C TYR A 121 13.77 29.26 -2.65
N ARG A 122 14.43 29.65 -3.76
CA ARG A 122 14.97 31.01 -3.95
C ARG A 122 13.93 32.10 -3.73
N SER A 123 12.67 31.87 -4.10
CA SER A 123 11.57 32.82 -3.92
C SER A 123 11.17 33.03 -2.46
N LEU A 124 11.64 32.19 -1.54
CA LEU A 124 11.35 32.23 -0.12
C LEU A 124 12.51 32.85 0.69
N GLU A 125 13.64 33.15 0.04
CA GLU A 125 14.81 33.78 0.65
C GLU A 125 14.61 35.30 0.82
N GLY A 126 15.21 35.88 1.85
CA GLY A 126 15.20 37.35 2.08
C GLY A 126 14.01 37.89 2.87
N PHE A 127 13.11 37.03 3.37
CA PHE A 127 12.01 37.39 4.25
C PHE A 127 12.32 37.07 5.72
N ASN A 128 11.67 37.76 6.66
CA ASN A 128 11.68 37.33 8.06
C ASN A 128 11.07 35.91 8.15
N ASN A 129 11.72 35.01 8.89
CA ASN A 129 11.36 33.59 9.02
C ASN A 129 11.56 32.71 7.76
N SER A 130 12.33 33.18 6.77
CA SER A 130 12.60 32.43 5.53
C SER A 130 13.12 31.01 5.77
N GLU A 131 14.03 30.81 6.73
CA GLU A 131 14.59 29.49 7.04
C GLU A 131 13.51 28.47 7.44
N MET A 132 12.57 28.90 8.27
CA MET A 132 11.48 28.07 8.78
C MET A 132 10.52 27.68 7.65
N ILE A 133 10.14 28.63 6.79
CA ILE A 133 9.25 28.38 5.64
C ILE A 133 9.93 27.43 4.63
N ILE A 134 11.22 27.64 4.38
CA ILE A 134 12.01 26.78 3.47
C ILE A 134 12.09 25.36 4.03
N ALA A 135 12.34 25.19 5.33
CA ALA A 135 12.41 23.87 5.97
C ALA A 135 11.07 23.12 5.88
N THR A 136 9.96 23.78 6.18
CA THR A 136 8.63 23.19 6.09
C THR A 136 8.24 22.87 4.64
N SER A 137 8.58 23.75 3.69
CA SER A 137 8.35 23.49 2.26
C SER A 137 9.15 22.28 1.77
N LYS A 138 10.42 22.14 2.19
CA LYS A 138 11.25 20.97 1.91
C LYS A 138 10.64 19.68 2.45
N ARG A 139 10.17 19.69 3.70
CA ARG A 139 9.49 18.51 4.30
C ARG A 139 8.24 18.13 3.53
N LEU A 140 7.39 19.10 3.20
CA LEU A 140 6.18 18.87 2.41
C LEU A 140 6.51 18.26 1.05
N ASP A 141 7.51 18.79 0.35
CA ASP A 141 7.95 18.28 -0.96
C ASP A 141 8.46 16.83 -0.89
N ILE A 142 9.11 16.44 0.22
CA ILE A 142 9.57 15.06 0.47
C ILE A 142 8.35 14.15 0.70
N ILE A 143 7.45 14.53 1.61
CA ILE A 143 6.22 13.76 1.92
C ILE A 143 5.38 13.55 0.65
N GLN A 144 5.22 14.59 -0.18
CA GLN A 144 4.47 14.49 -1.44
C GLN A 144 5.06 13.44 -2.39
N LYS A 145 6.39 13.34 -2.47
CA LYS A 145 7.06 12.32 -3.28
C LYS A 145 6.90 10.93 -2.71
N GLU A 146 7.15 10.77 -1.42
CA GLU A 146 7.00 9.50 -0.71
C GLU A 146 5.57 8.98 -0.91
N LEU A 147 4.56 9.85 -0.82
CA LEU A 147 3.16 9.53 -1.13
C LEU A 147 2.95 9.07 -2.58
N VAL A 148 3.56 9.73 -3.57
CA VAL A 148 3.45 9.31 -4.98
C VAL A 148 4.06 7.93 -5.20
N ILE A 149 5.22 7.66 -4.58
CA ILE A 149 5.88 6.36 -4.65
C ILE A 149 5.03 5.30 -3.96
N GLN A 150 4.52 5.60 -2.77
CA GLN A 150 3.67 4.70 -2.00
C GLN A 150 2.36 4.38 -2.72
N SER A 151 1.74 5.37 -3.38
CA SER A 151 0.55 5.18 -4.21
C SER A 151 0.82 4.20 -5.35
N ARG A 152 1.92 4.38 -6.08
CA ARG A 152 2.30 3.47 -7.18
C ARG A 152 2.59 2.06 -6.66
N SER A 153 3.26 1.94 -5.52
CA SER A 153 3.54 0.65 -4.88
C SER A 153 2.25 -0.09 -4.51
N LEU A 154 1.24 0.62 -3.98
CA LEU A 154 -0.06 0.02 -3.67
C LEU A 154 -0.80 -0.44 -4.93
N ASP A 155 -0.69 0.28 -6.05
CA ASP A 155 -1.24 -0.16 -7.34
C ASP A 155 -0.55 -1.43 -7.84
N GLU A 156 0.77 -1.55 -7.66
CA GLU A 156 1.52 -2.79 -7.97
C GLU A 156 1.05 -3.95 -7.10
N ILE A 157 0.91 -3.73 -5.78
CA ILE A 157 0.41 -4.74 -4.84
C ILE A 157 -1.00 -5.20 -5.21
N ALA A 158 -1.89 -4.28 -5.59
CA ALA A 158 -3.24 -4.63 -6.01
C ALA A 158 -3.24 -5.57 -7.22
N LYS A 159 -2.36 -5.32 -8.20
CA LYS A 159 -2.20 -6.22 -9.36
C LYS A 159 -1.63 -7.57 -8.96
N MET A 160 -0.61 -7.60 -8.10
CA MET A 160 -0.04 -8.85 -7.58
C MET A 160 -1.09 -9.67 -6.83
N ALA A 161 -1.96 -9.01 -6.05
CA ALA A 161 -3.08 -9.65 -5.37
C ALA A 161 -4.07 -10.30 -6.36
N GLU A 162 -4.46 -9.58 -7.41
CA GLU A 162 -5.36 -10.10 -8.46
C GLU A 162 -4.74 -11.31 -9.20
N GLU A 163 -3.45 -11.25 -9.52
CA GLU A 163 -2.73 -12.35 -10.16
C GLU A 163 -2.60 -13.57 -9.24
N LYS A 164 -2.32 -13.34 -7.95
CA LYS A 164 -2.26 -14.41 -6.94
C LYS A 164 -3.62 -15.07 -6.77
N GLU A 165 -4.71 -14.30 -6.75
CA GLU A 165 -6.07 -14.83 -6.68
C GLU A 165 -6.37 -15.74 -7.89
N LYS A 166 -6.07 -15.29 -9.11
CA LYS A 166 -6.24 -16.09 -10.33
C LYS A 166 -5.42 -17.39 -10.28
N LEU A 167 -4.17 -17.32 -9.80
CA LEU A 167 -3.35 -18.51 -9.59
C LEU A 167 -4.01 -19.48 -8.60
N LEU A 168 -4.49 -18.96 -7.45
CA LEU A 168 -5.12 -19.79 -6.42
C LEU A 168 -6.39 -20.49 -6.92
N GLN A 169 -7.16 -19.87 -7.81
CA GLN A 169 -8.33 -20.51 -8.45
C GLN A 169 -7.93 -21.54 -9.51
N ALA A 170 -6.83 -21.31 -10.24
CA ALA A 170 -6.30 -22.22 -11.25
C ALA A 170 -5.67 -23.50 -10.68
N ILE A 171 -5.09 -23.45 -9.46
CA ILE A 171 -4.51 -24.65 -8.83
C ILE A 171 -5.58 -25.75 -8.73
N PRO A 172 -5.31 -27.01 -9.09
CA PRO A 172 -6.32 -28.06 -9.07
C PRO A 172 -6.55 -28.62 -7.65
N ALA A 173 -7.05 -27.78 -6.74
CA ALA A 173 -7.02 -27.96 -5.28
C ALA A 173 -8.19 -28.76 -4.66
N ILE A 174 -8.99 -29.46 -5.46
CA ILE A 174 -10.08 -30.32 -4.96
C ILE A 174 -10.01 -31.71 -5.55
N GLN A 175 -10.53 -32.68 -4.80
CA GLN A 175 -10.80 -34.01 -5.32
C GLN A 175 -11.89 -33.96 -6.42
N PRO A 176 -11.70 -34.66 -7.55
CA PRO A 176 -12.62 -34.54 -8.68
C PRO A 176 -13.91 -35.36 -8.56
N ILE A 177 -14.07 -36.13 -7.48
CA ILE A 177 -15.25 -36.94 -7.15
C ILE A 177 -15.57 -36.72 -5.67
N ASN A 178 -16.86 -36.62 -5.32
CA ASN A 178 -17.30 -36.50 -3.92
C ASN A 178 -17.04 -37.81 -3.14
N ASN A 179 -16.55 -37.72 -1.91
CA ASN A 179 -16.31 -38.87 -1.03
C ASN A 179 -17.56 -39.71 -0.77
N GLU A 180 -18.74 -39.09 -0.70
CA GLU A 180 -20.01 -39.81 -0.50
C GLU A 180 -20.34 -40.78 -1.64
N GLU A 181 -19.88 -40.47 -2.86
CA GLU A 181 -20.11 -41.27 -4.06
C GLU A 181 -18.93 -42.19 -4.39
N LEU A 182 -17.84 -42.07 -3.61
CA LEU A 182 -16.63 -42.85 -3.77
C LEU A 182 -16.82 -44.22 -3.12
N THR A 183 -16.66 -45.30 -3.90
CA THR A 183 -16.61 -46.64 -3.32
C THR A 183 -15.31 -46.86 -2.57
N ARG A 184 -14.19 -46.48 -3.20
CA ARG A 184 -12.85 -46.38 -2.58
C ARG A 184 -11.90 -45.63 -3.51
N MET A 185 -10.84 -45.06 -2.96
CA MET A 185 -9.66 -44.72 -3.76
C MET A 185 -8.89 -46.03 -4.01
N ALA A 186 -8.71 -46.40 -5.27
CA ALA A 186 -8.25 -47.72 -5.63
C ALA A 186 -6.74 -47.82 -5.78
N SER A 187 -6.10 -46.82 -6.40
CA SER A 187 -4.67 -46.81 -6.62
C SER A 187 -4.13 -45.38 -6.64
N GLY A 188 -2.95 -45.20 -6.05
CA GLY A 188 -2.25 -43.92 -6.03
C GLY A 188 -1.21 -43.78 -7.14
N PHE A 189 -0.57 -42.60 -7.20
CA PHE A 189 0.56 -42.33 -8.07
C PHE A 189 1.79 -43.16 -7.66
N GLY A 190 2.57 -43.66 -8.61
CA GLY A 190 3.80 -44.41 -8.36
C GLY A 190 3.88 -45.77 -9.04
N TRP A 191 4.87 -46.59 -8.67
CA TRP A 191 5.04 -47.92 -9.24
C TRP A 191 3.97 -48.88 -8.71
N ARG A 192 3.30 -49.58 -9.63
CA ARG A 192 2.15 -50.47 -9.37
C ARG A 192 2.18 -51.69 -10.27
N SER A 193 1.39 -52.71 -9.96
CA SER A 193 1.16 -53.83 -10.87
C SER A 193 0.09 -53.44 -11.90
N ASP A 194 0.39 -53.61 -13.18
CA ASP A 194 -0.53 -53.36 -14.29
C ASP A 194 -1.62 -54.45 -14.31
N PRO A 195 -2.93 -54.10 -14.32
CA PRO A 195 -4.00 -55.07 -14.11
C PRO A 195 -4.10 -56.13 -15.22
N PHE A 196 -3.64 -55.84 -16.44
CA PHE A 196 -3.76 -56.73 -17.59
C PHE A 196 -2.52 -57.59 -17.82
N THR A 197 -1.34 -57.05 -17.56
CA THR A 197 -0.06 -57.73 -17.81
C THR A 197 0.61 -58.26 -16.55
N LYS A 198 0.16 -57.82 -15.37
CA LYS A 198 0.75 -58.04 -14.04
C LYS A 198 2.19 -57.53 -13.88
N ALA A 199 2.73 -56.87 -14.91
CA ALA A 199 4.06 -56.26 -14.89
C ALA A 199 4.08 -55.01 -13.99
N ARG A 200 5.25 -54.70 -13.43
CA ARG A 200 5.44 -53.47 -12.66
C ARG A 200 5.53 -52.26 -13.60
N LYS A 201 4.67 -51.27 -13.41
CA LYS A 201 4.53 -50.10 -14.28
C LYS A 201 4.32 -48.83 -13.44
N MET A 202 4.79 -47.70 -13.94
CA MET A 202 4.58 -46.40 -13.30
C MET A 202 3.17 -45.88 -13.61
N HIS A 203 2.36 -45.72 -12.58
CA HIS A 203 1.04 -45.12 -12.62
C HIS A 203 1.16 -43.60 -12.39
N TRP A 204 0.70 -42.81 -13.35
CA TRP A 204 0.94 -41.37 -13.42
C TRP A 204 -0.20 -40.50 -12.88
N GLY A 205 -1.17 -41.14 -12.24
CA GLY A 205 -2.36 -40.49 -11.69
C GLY A 205 -2.87 -41.18 -10.45
N MET A 206 -4.13 -40.96 -10.14
CA MET A 206 -4.87 -41.63 -9.08
C MET A 206 -6.18 -42.19 -9.64
N ASP A 207 -6.53 -43.38 -9.17
CA ASP A 207 -7.74 -44.10 -9.58
C ASP A 207 -8.79 -44.02 -8.48
N PHE A 208 -9.95 -43.45 -8.81
CA PHE A 208 -11.09 -43.31 -7.93
C PHE A 208 -12.20 -44.25 -8.39
N THR A 209 -12.44 -45.33 -7.64
CA THR A 209 -13.54 -46.25 -7.95
C THR A 209 -14.86 -45.65 -7.52
N ALA A 210 -15.78 -45.55 -8.46
CA ALA A 210 -17.14 -45.09 -8.25
C ALA A 210 -18.09 -45.74 -9.27
N PRO A 211 -19.39 -45.84 -8.98
CA PRO A 211 -20.37 -46.35 -9.94
C PRO A 211 -20.30 -45.63 -11.30
N ARG A 212 -20.61 -46.36 -12.37
CA ARG A 212 -20.76 -45.74 -13.69
C ARG A 212 -21.86 -44.68 -13.63
N GLY A 213 -21.56 -43.47 -14.09
CA GLY A 213 -22.50 -42.35 -14.05
C GLY A 213 -22.28 -41.39 -12.88
N THR A 214 -21.37 -41.69 -11.93
CA THR A 214 -20.99 -40.75 -10.87
C THR A 214 -20.47 -39.44 -11.45
N PRO A 215 -20.95 -38.27 -10.99
CA PRO A 215 -20.46 -36.95 -11.37
C PRO A 215 -18.94 -36.78 -11.21
N ILE A 216 -18.30 -36.12 -12.19
CA ILE A 216 -16.89 -35.71 -12.13
C ILE A 216 -16.82 -34.19 -12.22
N TYR A 217 -16.02 -33.58 -11.35
CA TYR A 217 -15.90 -32.13 -11.22
C TYR A 217 -14.52 -31.60 -11.65
N ALA A 218 -14.49 -30.39 -12.18
CA ALA A 218 -13.24 -29.69 -12.47
C ALA A 218 -12.49 -29.34 -11.18
N ALA A 219 -11.20 -29.68 -11.10
CA ALA A 219 -10.40 -29.51 -9.89
C ALA A 219 -9.91 -28.07 -9.67
N GLY A 220 -9.98 -27.24 -10.71
CA GLY A 220 -9.58 -25.84 -10.72
C GLY A 220 -10.23 -25.09 -11.87
N ASP A 221 -10.16 -23.77 -11.83
CA ASP A 221 -10.61 -22.90 -12.92
C ASP A 221 -9.76 -23.14 -14.16
N GLY A 222 -10.36 -23.15 -15.36
CA GLY A 222 -9.60 -23.37 -16.57
C GLY A 222 -10.41 -23.41 -17.85
N VAL A 223 -9.75 -23.87 -18.91
CA VAL A 223 -10.34 -24.04 -20.24
C VAL A 223 -10.17 -25.47 -20.70
N VAL A 224 -11.25 -26.09 -21.15
CA VAL A 224 -11.23 -27.46 -21.69
C VAL A 224 -10.39 -27.51 -22.97
N LYS A 225 -9.17 -28.02 -22.86
CA LYS A 225 -8.23 -28.18 -23.98
C LYS A 225 -8.67 -29.30 -24.91
N ARG A 226 -9.16 -30.41 -24.35
CA ARG A 226 -9.67 -31.57 -25.09
C ARG A 226 -10.84 -32.21 -24.35
N ALA A 227 -11.79 -32.72 -25.11
CA ALA A 227 -12.87 -33.59 -24.66
C ALA A 227 -13.12 -34.58 -25.80
N ASP A 228 -12.31 -35.64 -25.86
CA ASP A 228 -12.29 -36.61 -26.96
C ASP A 228 -11.81 -37.99 -26.47
N ASN A 229 -11.80 -38.97 -27.36
CA ASN A 229 -11.40 -40.36 -27.08
C ASN A 229 -10.21 -40.83 -27.92
N SER A 230 -9.41 -39.89 -28.43
CA SER A 230 -8.33 -40.20 -29.38
C SER A 230 -7.02 -40.63 -28.71
N ALA A 231 -6.87 -40.37 -27.41
CA ALA A 231 -5.67 -40.76 -26.68
C ALA A 231 -5.74 -42.23 -26.28
N SER A 232 -4.75 -43.02 -26.71
CA SER A 232 -4.65 -44.44 -26.35
C SER A 232 -4.62 -44.64 -24.83
N GLY A 233 -5.24 -45.71 -24.35
CA GLY A 233 -5.36 -46.04 -22.93
C GLY A 233 -6.52 -45.33 -22.22
N PHE A 234 -6.57 -44.00 -22.30
CA PHE A 234 -7.50 -43.17 -21.49
C PHE A 234 -8.99 -43.30 -21.84
N GLY A 235 -9.33 -43.84 -23.02
CA GLY A 235 -10.72 -43.85 -23.48
C GLY A 235 -11.28 -42.44 -23.63
N LYS A 236 -12.55 -42.25 -23.28
CA LYS A 236 -13.15 -40.91 -23.25
C LYS A 236 -12.51 -40.11 -22.13
N HIS A 237 -11.91 -38.97 -22.47
CA HIS A 237 -11.18 -38.18 -21.50
C HIS A 237 -11.34 -36.68 -21.72
N ILE A 238 -11.19 -35.92 -20.65
CA ILE A 238 -11.19 -34.47 -20.63
C ILE A 238 -9.80 -34.01 -20.18
N ARG A 239 -9.27 -32.99 -20.85
CA ARG A 239 -8.07 -32.26 -20.39
C ARG A 239 -8.42 -30.81 -20.17
N ILE A 240 -8.18 -30.31 -18.97
CA ILE A 240 -8.39 -28.90 -18.63
C ILE A 240 -7.04 -28.23 -18.49
N ASP A 241 -6.86 -27.12 -19.20
CA ASP A 241 -5.73 -26.22 -19.06
C ASP A 241 -6.12 -25.12 -18.08
N HIS A 242 -5.49 -25.12 -16.91
CA HIS A 242 -5.79 -24.16 -15.85
C HIS A 242 -4.96 -22.88 -15.96
N GLY A 243 -4.06 -22.79 -16.94
CA GLY A 243 -3.03 -21.76 -16.96
C GLY A 243 -1.93 -22.03 -15.92
N TYR A 244 -0.97 -21.11 -15.83
CA TYR A 244 0.18 -21.22 -14.93
C TYR A 244 0.93 -22.57 -15.02
N GLY A 245 0.87 -23.24 -16.17
CA GLY A 245 1.49 -24.55 -16.38
C GLY A 245 0.71 -25.76 -15.84
N TYR A 246 -0.45 -25.57 -15.21
CA TYR A 246 -1.27 -26.66 -14.68
C TYR A 246 -2.20 -27.25 -15.74
N VAL A 247 -2.18 -28.58 -15.87
CA VAL A 247 -3.13 -29.32 -16.71
C VAL A 247 -3.62 -30.53 -15.94
N THR A 248 -4.93 -30.75 -15.93
CA THR A 248 -5.55 -31.95 -15.37
C THR A 248 -6.09 -32.85 -16.46
N ILE A 249 -6.11 -34.16 -16.20
CA ILE A 249 -6.68 -35.17 -17.10
C ILE A 249 -7.67 -36.02 -16.32
N TYR A 250 -8.84 -36.22 -16.90
CA TYR A 250 -9.93 -37.04 -16.38
C TYR A 250 -10.23 -38.11 -17.42
N ALA A 251 -10.04 -39.39 -17.10
CA ALA A 251 -10.12 -40.48 -18.06
C ALA A 251 -11.13 -41.57 -17.69
N HIS A 252 -11.37 -42.47 -18.64
CA HIS A 252 -12.33 -43.57 -18.59
C HIS A 252 -13.80 -43.14 -18.49
N LEU A 253 -14.14 -41.90 -18.87
CA LEU A 253 -15.48 -41.34 -18.75
C LEU A 253 -16.53 -42.16 -19.51
N SER A 254 -17.77 -42.14 -19.02
CA SER A 254 -18.92 -42.67 -19.76
C SER A 254 -19.49 -41.62 -20.72
N LYS A 255 -19.57 -40.36 -20.26
CA LYS A 255 -20.16 -39.22 -20.97
C LYS A 255 -19.45 -37.91 -20.61
N TYR A 256 -19.35 -36.99 -21.58
CA TYR A 256 -18.88 -35.61 -21.38
C TYR A 256 -20.06 -34.71 -21.02
N ASN A 257 -19.84 -33.74 -20.13
CA ASN A 257 -20.75 -32.63 -19.86
C ASN A 257 -20.21 -31.28 -20.36
N VAL A 258 -19.02 -31.29 -20.99
CA VAL A 258 -18.34 -30.09 -21.49
C VAL A 258 -17.82 -30.29 -22.91
N LYS A 259 -17.47 -29.18 -23.57
CA LYS A 259 -16.92 -29.17 -24.94
C LYS A 259 -15.55 -28.50 -24.99
N ARG A 260 -14.76 -28.81 -26.01
CA ARG A 260 -13.47 -28.15 -26.29
C ARG A 260 -13.65 -26.62 -26.31
N ARG A 261 -12.71 -25.90 -25.68
CA ARG A 261 -12.66 -24.43 -25.48
C ARG A 261 -13.66 -23.87 -24.48
N GLN A 262 -14.49 -24.69 -23.84
CA GLN A 262 -15.38 -24.23 -22.77
C GLN A 262 -14.56 -23.82 -21.54
N LYS A 263 -14.89 -22.66 -20.95
CA LYS A 263 -14.39 -22.25 -19.64
C LYS A 263 -15.15 -23.02 -18.57
N VAL A 264 -14.42 -23.52 -17.58
CA VAL A 264 -14.96 -24.22 -16.41
C VAL A 264 -14.41 -23.58 -15.15
N LYS A 265 -15.22 -23.54 -14.11
CA LYS A 265 -14.80 -23.17 -12.76
C LYS A 265 -14.52 -24.41 -11.94
N ARG A 266 -13.72 -24.26 -10.90
CA ARG A 266 -13.53 -25.29 -9.87
C ARG A 266 -14.90 -25.73 -9.34
N GLY A 267 -15.13 -27.04 -9.32
CA GLY A 267 -16.40 -27.63 -8.89
C GLY A 267 -17.46 -27.75 -10.00
N ASP A 268 -17.21 -27.27 -11.21
CA ASP A 268 -18.15 -27.49 -12.32
C ASP A 268 -18.24 -28.98 -12.70
N LEU A 269 -19.45 -29.47 -12.95
CA LEU A 269 -19.69 -30.82 -13.45
C LEU A 269 -19.18 -30.95 -14.90
N ILE A 270 -18.12 -31.73 -15.12
CA ILE A 270 -17.46 -31.87 -16.41
C ILE A 270 -17.77 -33.18 -17.15
N GLY A 271 -18.21 -34.20 -16.43
CA GLY A 271 -18.57 -35.48 -17.03
C GLY A 271 -18.94 -36.52 -16.00
N PHE A 272 -18.93 -37.78 -16.42
CA PHE A 272 -19.41 -38.87 -15.58
C PHE A 272 -18.49 -40.08 -15.66
N VAL A 273 -18.28 -40.75 -14.52
CA VAL A 273 -17.46 -41.95 -14.38
C VAL A 273 -17.93 -43.04 -15.34
N GLY A 274 -16.98 -43.79 -15.87
CA GLY A 274 -17.22 -44.88 -16.80
C GLY A 274 -16.17 -45.96 -16.71
N SER A 275 -16.04 -46.74 -17.78
CA SER A 275 -15.01 -47.77 -17.95
C SER A 275 -14.64 -47.86 -19.42
N THR A 276 -14.34 -46.71 -20.05
CA THR A 276 -13.95 -46.66 -21.47
C THR A 276 -12.44 -46.72 -21.63
N GLY A 277 -11.96 -47.22 -22.77
CA GLY A 277 -10.51 -47.38 -22.99
C GLY A 277 -9.98 -48.62 -22.29
N ARG A 278 -8.76 -48.54 -21.78
CA ARG A 278 -8.10 -49.62 -21.04
C ARG A 278 -8.43 -49.45 -19.56
N SER A 279 -9.46 -50.15 -19.08
CA SER A 279 -9.99 -50.00 -17.72
C SER A 279 -10.51 -51.36 -17.23
N GLU A 280 -10.12 -51.78 -16.04
CA GLU A 280 -10.53 -53.07 -15.43
C GLU A 280 -11.96 -53.02 -14.87
N ALA A 281 -12.37 -51.89 -14.31
CA ALA A 281 -13.69 -51.68 -13.70
C ALA A 281 -14.11 -50.20 -13.75
N PRO A 282 -15.38 -49.83 -13.48
CA PRO A 282 -15.77 -48.43 -13.43
C PRO A 282 -14.96 -47.60 -12.44
N HIS A 283 -14.22 -46.61 -12.94
CA HIS A 283 -13.39 -45.70 -12.15
C HIS A 283 -13.08 -44.41 -12.93
N LEU A 284 -12.59 -43.40 -12.20
CA LEU A 284 -11.94 -42.23 -12.77
C LEU A 284 -10.44 -42.35 -12.58
N HIS A 285 -9.69 -42.30 -13.68
CA HIS A 285 -8.26 -42.04 -13.64
C HIS A 285 -8.02 -40.52 -13.75
N TYR A 286 -7.28 -39.97 -12.78
CA TYR A 286 -7.02 -38.53 -12.66
C TYR A 286 -5.52 -38.23 -12.62
N GLU A 287 -5.04 -37.40 -13.56
CA GLU A 287 -3.66 -36.90 -13.55
C GLU A 287 -3.61 -35.40 -13.28
N VAL A 288 -2.55 -34.96 -12.59
CA VAL A 288 -2.14 -33.55 -12.53
C VAL A 288 -0.78 -33.40 -13.21
N ARG A 289 -0.64 -32.37 -14.03
CA ARG A 289 0.62 -31.99 -14.66
C ARG A 289 0.96 -30.54 -14.37
N LYS A 290 2.24 -30.26 -14.11
CA LYS A 290 2.81 -28.93 -13.94
C LYS A 290 3.99 -28.78 -14.89
N ASP A 291 3.93 -27.79 -15.78
CA ASP A 291 4.97 -27.47 -16.77
C ASP A 291 5.38 -28.71 -17.60
N GLY A 292 4.38 -29.49 -18.00
CA GLY A 292 4.55 -30.72 -18.77
C GLY A 292 4.96 -31.95 -17.97
N LYS A 293 5.37 -31.81 -16.71
CA LYS A 293 5.72 -32.94 -15.82
C LYS A 293 4.48 -33.45 -15.09
N ARG A 294 4.34 -34.77 -15.00
CA ARG A 294 3.30 -35.43 -14.19
C ARG A 294 3.72 -35.39 -12.72
N ILE A 295 2.81 -35.00 -11.86
CA ILE A 295 3.04 -34.87 -10.42
C ILE A 295 1.93 -35.60 -9.68
N ASP A 296 2.24 -36.03 -8.46
CA ASP A 296 1.30 -36.77 -7.63
C ASP A 296 0.08 -35.88 -7.27
N PRO A 297 -1.13 -36.25 -7.72
CA PRO A 297 -2.36 -35.48 -7.44
C PRO A 297 -2.66 -35.32 -5.95
N ILE A 298 -2.15 -36.20 -5.07
CA ILE A 298 -2.46 -36.12 -3.64
C ILE A 298 -1.98 -34.82 -2.99
N ASN A 299 -0.96 -34.19 -3.56
CA ASN A 299 -0.40 -32.93 -3.07
C ASN A 299 -1.37 -31.74 -3.18
N PHE A 300 -2.55 -31.93 -3.79
CA PHE A 300 -3.50 -30.86 -4.06
C PHE A 300 -4.79 -30.93 -3.24
N TYR A 301 -5.04 -31.99 -2.46
CA TYR A 301 -6.32 -32.17 -1.76
C TYR A 301 -6.38 -31.62 -0.33
N TYR A 302 -5.31 -30.97 0.13
CA TYR A 302 -5.14 -30.54 1.53
C TYR A 302 -6.19 -29.52 2.02
N GLY A 303 -6.86 -28.81 1.12
CA GLY A 303 -7.91 -27.85 1.45
C GLY A 303 -9.34 -28.37 1.27
N SER A 304 -9.52 -29.53 0.63
CA SER A 304 -10.84 -30.08 0.30
C SER A 304 -11.28 -31.22 1.20
N LEU A 305 -10.36 -31.79 1.97
CA LEU A 305 -10.59 -32.95 2.84
C LEU A 305 -10.33 -32.56 4.29
N THR A 306 -11.06 -33.19 5.22
CA THR A 306 -10.71 -33.13 6.64
C THR A 306 -9.35 -33.80 6.87
N ALA A 307 -8.69 -33.46 7.98
CA ALA A 307 -7.39 -34.04 8.31
C ALA A 307 -7.41 -35.57 8.36
N GLU A 308 -8.51 -36.16 8.83
CA GLU A 308 -8.70 -37.61 8.89
C GLU A 308 -8.88 -38.22 7.50
N GLU A 309 -9.74 -37.63 6.65
CA GLU A 309 -9.94 -38.08 5.27
C GLU A 309 -8.64 -38.00 4.45
N PHE A 310 -7.89 -36.92 4.60
CA PHE A 310 -6.60 -36.75 3.92
C PHE A 310 -5.58 -37.80 4.40
N ALA A 311 -5.49 -38.07 5.70
CA ALA A 311 -4.60 -39.09 6.25
C ALA A 311 -4.95 -40.50 5.73
N ASN A 312 -6.25 -40.82 5.67
CA ASN A 312 -6.74 -42.06 5.12
C ASN A 312 -6.41 -42.19 3.62
N MET A 313 -6.65 -41.13 2.85
CA MET A 313 -6.28 -41.10 1.43
C MET A 313 -4.78 -41.28 1.22
N LEU A 314 -3.94 -40.60 2.02
CA LEU A 314 -2.49 -40.72 1.94
C LEU A 314 -1.99 -42.13 2.26
N LYS A 315 -2.60 -42.78 3.25
CA LYS A 315 -2.30 -44.17 3.60
C LYS A 315 -2.58 -45.10 2.42
N ILE A 316 -3.75 -44.98 1.80
CA ILE A 316 -4.14 -45.80 0.64
C ILE A 316 -3.26 -45.46 -0.58
N ALA A 317 -2.96 -44.18 -0.80
CA ALA A 317 -2.18 -43.73 -1.95
C ALA A 317 -0.74 -44.23 -1.92
N LYS A 318 -0.15 -44.43 -0.73
CA LYS A 318 1.22 -44.93 -0.59
C LYS A 318 1.34 -46.45 -0.70
N GLN A 319 0.27 -47.21 -0.47
CA GLN A 319 0.31 -48.67 -0.55
C GLN A 319 0.49 -49.11 -2.00
N GLU A 320 1.63 -49.72 -2.36
CA GLU A 320 1.81 -50.31 -3.69
C GLU A 320 0.78 -51.44 -3.89
N ASN A 321 -0.13 -51.23 -4.84
CA ASN A 321 -1.20 -52.16 -5.19
C ASN A 321 -1.36 -52.24 -6.72
N GLN A 322 -2.46 -52.81 -7.20
CA GLN A 322 -2.78 -52.86 -8.64
C GLN A 322 -3.45 -51.54 -9.08
N SER A 323 -3.07 -50.98 -10.23
CA SER A 323 -3.84 -49.91 -10.88
C SER A 323 -5.12 -50.45 -11.51
N LEU A 324 -6.00 -49.58 -12.00
CA LEU A 324 -7.20 -49.99 -12.74
C LEU A 324 -7.07 -49.82 -14.27
N ASP A 325 -5.93 -49.32 -14.76
CA ASP A 325 -5.62 -49.08 -16.18
C ASP A 325 -4.21 -49.52 -16.66
#